data_AF-A0A8T1YE58-F1
#
_entry.id   AF-A0A8T1YE58-F1
#
_cell.length_a   1.000
_cell.length_b   1.000
_cell.length_c   1.000
_cell.angle_alpha   90.00
_cell.angle_beta   90.00
_cell.angle_gamma   90.00
#
_symmetry.space_group_name_H-M   'P 1'
#
loop_
_entity.id
_entity.type
_entity.pdbx_description
1 polymer ?
#
loop_
_entity_poly.entity_id
_entity_poly.type
_entity_poly.pdbx_seq_one_letter_code
_entity_poly.pdbx_strand_id
1 'polypeptide(L)'
;MIVMLDDCKLSRATEALRWWEDGETVGGRDLVGGGTWLGCTRHGRLAFLTNFREASSFPAAKSRGDLPIRYLQSRKSPAEFAEEIQDEISLYNGFNLVVAHVLSKSMIYITNRPPHGHKLVTQVSPGIHVLSNANLDSPWPKCLRLRECFQQLLAENGSREFPVKTMVEEVMTNTVKDEETELPHVFTPETEYHLSSIFVDMERPTGRYGTRSISAISIKSHGDGDGEVCFYERHLEEGDSWKEHNQQFVIIQSI
;
A
#
# COMPACT_ATOMS: atom_id res chain seq x y z
N MET A 1 -11.24 3.20 -3.99
CA MET A 1 -10.88 1.89 -3.40
C MET A 1 -9.38 1.68 -3.60
N ILE A 2 -8.73 1.04 -2.64
CA ILE A 2 -7.30 0.70 -2.66
C ILE A 2 -7.18 -0.77 -2.34
N VAL A 3 -6.30 -1.49 -3.03
CA VAL A 3 -5.95 -2.88 -2.71
C VAL A 3 -4.43 -2.99 -2.69
N MET A 4 -3.87 -3.58 -1.65
CA MET A 4 -2.43 -3.56 -1.36
C MET A 4 -1.95 -4.90 -0.80
N LEU A 5 -0.74 -5.29 -1.18
CA LEU A 5 -0.01 -6.41 -0.59
C LEU A 5 1.04 -5.88 0.38
N ASP A 6 1.18 -6.57 1.52
CA ASP A 6 2.39 -6.48 2.34
C ASP A 6 3.28 -7.69 2.04
N ASP A 7 4.38 -7.44 1.33
CA ASP A 7 5.41 -8.46 1.07
C ASP A 7 6.56 -8.27 2.07
N CYS A 8 6.79 -9.27 2.90
CA CYS A 8 7.83 -9.21 3.91
C CYS A 8 8.49 -10.57 4.13
N LYS A 9 9.54 -10.59 4.97
CA LYS A 9 10.04 -11.85 5.52
C LYS A 9 8.94 -12.43 6.41
N LEU A 10 8.51 -13.67 6.18
CA LEU A 10 7.35 -14.23 6.91
C LEU A 10 7.61 -14.47 8.40
N SER A 11 8.88 -14.49 8.81
CA SER A 11 9.27 -14.48 10.23
C SER A 11 9.22 -13.09 10.89
N ARG A 12 8.90 -12.02 10.14
CA ARG A 12 8.79 -10.66 10.69
C ARG A 12 7.50 -10.59 11.50
N ALA A 13 7.61 -10.17 12.76
CA ALA A 13 6.45 -10.00 13.62
C ALA A 13 5.58 -8.84 13.12
N THR A 14 4.32 -9.14 12.79
CA THR A 14 3.29 -8.18 12.40
C THR A 14 1.99 -8.50 13.11
N GLU A 15 1.15 -7.49 13.35
CA GLU A 15 -0.24 -7.66 13.75
C GLU A 15 -1.15 -7.42 12.56
N ALA A 16 -2.19 -8.26 12.45
CA ALA A 16 -3.26 -8.11 11.49
C ALA A 16 -4.06 -6.82 11.70
N LEU A 17 -4.91 -6.52 10.71
CA LEU A 17 -5.85 -5.40 10.72
C LEU A 17 -6.68 -5.37 12.01
N ARG A 18 -6.47 -4.30 12.80
CA ARG A 18 -7.25 -4.01 14.00
C ARG A 18 -7.28 -2.51 14.27
N TRP A 19 -8.18 -2.10 15.15
CA TRP A 19 -8.06 -0.82 15.82
C TRP A 19 -6.85 -0.84 16.76
N TRP A 20 -6.06 0.22 16.69
CA TRP A 20 -4.89 0.42 17.53
C TRP A 20 -5.31 0.92 18.91
N GLU A 21 -4.36 0.92 19.85
CA GLU A 21 -4.63 1.33 21.25
C GLU A 21 -5.06 2.80 21.37
N ASP A 22 -4.76 3.64 20.38
CA ASP A 22 -5.23 5.03 20.32
C ASP A 22 -6.74 5.15 20.08
N GLY A 23 -7.41 4.08 19.65
CA GLY A 23 -8.83 4.05 19.32
C GLY A 23 -9.20 4.78 18.02
N GLU A 24 -8.23 5.40 17.35
CA GLU A 24 -8.40 6.30 16.22
C GLU A 24 -7.87 5.72 14.91
N THR A 25 -6.83 4.88 14.98
CA THR A 25 -6.15 4.30 13.82
C THR A 25 -6.58 2.84 13.63
N VAL A 26 -6.87 2.46 12.39
CA VAL A 26 -7.10 1.08 11.96
C VAL A 26 -6.13 0.72 10.84
N GLY A 27 -5.44 -0.41 10.98
CA GLY A 27 -4.45 -0.88 10.02
C GLY A 27 -3.63 -2.04 10.58
N GLY A 28 -2.87 -2.70 9.71
CA GLY A 28 -1.87 -3.68 10.15
C GLY A 28 -0.67 -2.99 10.80
N ARG A 29 0.03 -3.68 11.70
CA ARG A 29 1.16 -3.11 12.44
C ARG A 29 2.42 -3.93 12.26
N ASP A 30 3.51 -3.26 11.95
CA ASP A 30 4.85 -3.85 11.98
C ASP A 30 5.40 -3.80 13.41
N LEU A 31 5.50 -4.95 14.08
CA LEU A 31 5.96 -5.01 15.48
C LEU A 31 7.48 -4.83 15.61
N VAL A 32 8.22 -4.96 14.52
CA VAL A 32 9.67 -4.76 14.53
C VAL A 32 10.01 -3.28 14.32
N GLY A 33 9.36 -2.64 13.34
CA GLY A 33 9.58 -1.23 13.01
C GLY A 33 8.67 -0.25 13.75
N GLY A 34 7.63 -0.74 14.43
CA GLY A 34 6.62 0.06 15.15
C GLY A 34 5.62 0.80 14.25
N GLY A 35 5.74 0.66 12.92
CA GLY A 35 4.98 1.42 11.93
C GLY A 35 3.81 0.67 11.29
N THR A 36 3.31 1.21 10.18
CA THR A 36 2.31 0.54 9.33
C THR A 36 2.67 0.68 7.85
N TRP A 37 2.16 -0.23 7.02
CA TRP A 37 2.20 -0.14 5.55
C TRP A 37 0.90 0.44 4.97
N LEU A 38 -0.23 0.33 5.68
CA LEU A 38 -1.54 0.81 5.26
C LEU A 38 -2.41 1.05 6.51
N GLY A 39 -2.91 2.28 6.64
CA GLY A 39 -3.80 2.63 7.75
C GLY A 39 -4.82 3.70 7.36
N CYS A 40 -5.92 3.70 8.10
CA CYS A 40 -7.00 4.68 8.01
C CYS A 40 -7.38 5.16 9.42
N THR A 41 -7.93 6.37 9.54
CA THR A 41 -8.47 6.88 10.81
C THR A 41 -9.98 7.03 10.76
N ARG A 42 -10.62 7.15 11.94
CA ARG A 42 -12.03 7.56 12.04
C ARG A 42 -12.33 8.88 11.36
N HIS A 43 -11.37 9.79 11.26
CA HIS A 43 -11.53 11.09 10.61
C HIS A 43 -11.24 11.08 9.10
N GLY A 44 -11.18 9.90 8.47
CA GLY A 44 -11.02 9.80 7.02
C GLY A 44 -9.63 10.15 6.51
N ARG A 45 -8.61 10.15 7.38
CA ARG A 45 -7.20 10.12 6.95
C ARG A 45 -6.85 8.72 6.51
N LEU A 46 -6.10 8.62 5.43
CA LEU A 46 -5.61 7.37 4.89
C LEU A 46 -4.14 7.56 4.50
N ALA A 47 -3.29 6.59 4.84
CA ALA A 47 -1.93 6.55 4.36
C ALA A 47 -1.48 5.14 4.04
N PHE A 48 -0.66 5.01 3.00
CA PHE A 48 0.01 3.76 2.67
C PHE A 48 1.38 3.97 2.05
N LEU A 49 2.24 2.98 2.24
CA LEU A 49 3.64 3.06 1.89
C LEU A 49 4.14 1.80 1.18
N THR A 50 4.84 1.97 0.07
CA THR A 50 5.68 0.92 -0.50
C THR A 50 7.15 1.32 -0.40
N ASN A 51 8.02 0.34 -0.20
CA ASN A 51 9.46 0.54 -0.34
C ASN A 51 9.80 0.78 -1.81
N PHE A 52 10.83 1.55 -2.11
CA PHE A 52 11.39 1.62 -3.47
C PHE A 52 12.44 0.51 -3.65
N ARG A 53 12.45 -0.15 -4.81
CA ARG A 53 13.38 -1.23 -5.14
C ARG A 53 14.71 -0.61 -5.56
N GLU A 54 15.74 -0.83 -4.77
CA GLU A 54 17.08 -0.31 -5.00
C GLU A 54 18.13 -1.32 -4.48
N ALA A 55 19.30 -1.37 -5.13
CA ALA A 55 20.38 -2.29 -4.76
C ALA A 55 21.12 -1.86 -3.48
N SER A 56 21.21 -0.56 -3.25
CA SER A 56 21.85 0.03 -2.08
C SER A 56 20.82 0.50 -1.07
N SER A 57 21.08 0.26 0.21
CA SER A 57 20.32 0.87 1.31
C SER A 57 21.27 1.50 2.31
N PHE A 58 20.82 2.56 2.97
CA PHE A 58 21.50 3.23 4.07
C PHE A 58 21.08 2.58 5.40
N PRO A 59 21.99 1.89 6.13
CA PRO A 59 21.63 1.15 7.34
C PRO A 59 21.14 2.03 8.49
N ALA A 60 21.62 3.27 8.57
CA ALA A 60 21.23 4.23 9.61
C ALA A 60 20.01 5.09 9.21
N ALA A 61 19.31 4.74 8.12
CA ALA A 61 18.09 5.44 7.72
C ALA A 61 16.98 5.27 8.76
N LYS A 62 16.11 6.28 8.87
CA LYS A 62 14.86 6.18 9.63
C LYS A 62 13.96 5.09 9.03
N SER A 63 13.14 4.45 9.88
CA SER A 63 12.13 3.49 9.43
C SER A 63 11.05 4.19 8.61
N ARG A 64 10.81 3.73 7.38
CA ARG A 64 9.77 4.29 6.49
C ARG A 64 8.35 4.11 7.03
N GLY A 65 8.10 3.04 7.79
CA GLY A 65 6.78 2.75 8.38
C GLY A 65 6.30 3.79 9.40
N ASP A 66 7.18 4.69 9.85
CA ASP A 66 6.85 5.86 10.67
C ASP A 66 6.06 6.93 9.88
N LEU A 67 6.30 7.06 8.58
CA LEU A 67 5.71 8.13 7.76
C LEU A 67 4.16 8.04 7.69
N PRO A 68 3.54 6.87 7.40
CA PRO A 68 2.08 6.77 7.44
C PRO A 68 1.52 7.08 8.82
N ILE A 69 2.15 6.60 9.89
CA ILE A 69 1.69 6.83 11.28
C ILE A 69 1.69 8.31 11.62
N ARG A 70 2.78 9.01 11.30
CA ARG A 70 2.86 10.45 11.52
C ARG A 70 1.76 11.23 10.79
N TYR A 71 1.42 10.85 9.56
CA TYR A 71 0.30 11.48 8.87
C TYR A 71 -1.04 11.19 9.55
N LEU A 72 -1.29 9.92 9.88
CA LEU A 72 -2.54 9.45 10.50
C LEU A 72 -2.78 10.10 11.86
N GLN A 73 -1.72 10.33 12.64
CA GLN A 73 -1.77 10.97 13.96
C GLN A 73 -1.72 12.52 13.89
N SER A 74 -1.44 13.09 12.72
CA SER A 74 -1.41 14.54 12.55
C SER A 74 -2.80 15.13 12.29
N ARG A 75 -2.92 16.45 12.44
CA ARG A 75 -4.09 17.22 11.98
C ARG A 75 -3.85 17.94 10.65
N LYS A 76 -2.71 17.70 10.00
CA LYS A 76 -2.32 18.39 8.76
C LYS A 76 -3.13 17.90 7.57
N SER A 77 -3.44 18.75 6.61
CA SER A 77 -3.90 18.30 5.29
C SER A 77 -2.82 17.45 4.61
N PRO A 78 -3.17 16.64 3.58
CA PRO A 78 -2.17 15.97 2.75
C PRO A 78 -1.04 16.88 2.26
N ALA A 79 -1.38 18.11 1.85
CA ALA A 79 -0.41 19.08 1.31
C ALA A 79 0.54 19.60 2.38
N GLU A 80 0.02 20.03 3.53
CA GLU A 80 0.83 20.51 4.66
C GLU A 80 1.75 19.41 5.20
N PHE A 81 1.28 18.15 5.22
CA PHE A 81 2.13 17.03 5.61
C PHE A 81 3.23 16.76 4.58
N ALA A 82 2.92 16.85 3.29
CA ALA A 82 3.90 16.69 2.23
C ALA A 82 4.96 17.80 2.22
N GLU A 83 4.62 19.02 2.62
CA GLU A 83 5.57 20.11 2.85
C GLU A 83 6.50 19.82 4.04
N GLU A 84 5.95 19.37 5.18
CA GLU A 84 6.75 19.02 6.36
C GLU A 84 7.82 17.97 6.06
N ILE A 85 7.46 16.86 5.40
CA ILE A 85 8.38 15.74 5.24
C ILE A 85 9.47 16.00 4.18
N GLN A 86 9.34 17.03 3.36
CA GLN A 86 10.36 17.36 2.34
C GLN A 86 11.72 17.69 2.97
N ASP A 87 11.73 18.32 4.15
CA ASP A 87 12.95 18.73 4.83
C ASP A 87 13.76 17.54 5.38
N GLU A 88 13.14 16.37 5.56
CA GLU A 88 13.78 15.18 6.12
C GLU A 88 13.70 13.94 5.24
N ILE A 89 13.19 14.08 4.00
CA ILE A 89 12.95 12.97 3.08
C ILE A 89 14.24 12.19 2.76
N SER A 90 15.39 12.84 2.89
CA SER A 90 16.75 12.29 2.71
C SER A 90 17.19 11.38 3.85
N LEU A 91 16.52 11.40 5.00
CA LEU A 91 16.81 10.55 6.16
C LEU A 91 16.27 9.13 6.00
N TYR A 92 15.48 8.87 4.95
CA TYR A 92 14.83 7.59 4.68
C TYR A 92 15.46 6.90 3.45
N ASN A 93 15.48 5.57 3.47
CA ASN A 93 15.70 4.79 2.25
C ASN A 93 14.58 5.03 1.23
N GLY A 94 14.77 4.56 -0.01
CA GLY A 94 13.82 4.75 -1.09
C GLY A 94 12.39 4.33 -0.70
N PHE A 95 11.42 5.20 -0.95
CA PHE A 95 10.01 4.93 -0.65
C PHE A 95 9.04 5.61 -1.62
N ASN A 96 7.81 5.12 -1.55
CA ASN A 96 6.62 5.72 -2.11
C ASN A 96 5.58 5.82 -0.98
N LEU A 97 5.09 7.01 -0.72
CA LEU A 97 4.08 7.29 0.29
C LEU A 97 2.88 7.92 -0.40
N VAL A 98 1.69 7.43 -0.10
CA VAL A 98 0.45 8.11 -0.48
C VAL A 98 -0.28 8.48 0.78
N VAL A 99 -0.63 9.75 0.90
CA VAL A 99 -1.45 10.30 1.98
C VAL A 99 -2.71 10.89 1.38
N ALA A 100 -3.84 10.65 2.02
CA ALA A 100 -5.12 11.14 1.55
C ALA A 100 -6.02 11.56 2.70
N HIS A 101 -6.94 12.48 2.40
CA HIS A 101 -8.05 12.83 3.25
C HIS A 101 -9.33 12.70 2.45
N VAL A 102 -10.17 11.77 2.89
CA VAL A 102 -11.35 11.29 2.16
C VAL A 102 -12.37 12.41 1.97
N LEU A 103 -12.67 13.15 3.04
CA LEU A 103 -13.70 14.19 3.00
C LEU A 103 -13.33 15.34 2.06
N SER A 104 -12.06 15.75 2.08
CA SER A 104 -11.57 16.82 1.18
C SER A 104 -11.19 16.31 -0.21
N LYS A 105 -11.36 15.01 -0.49
CA LYS A 105 -10.99 14.37 -1.78
C LYS A 105 -9.57 14.70 -2.24
N SER A 106 -8.65 14.83 -1.29
CA SER A 106 -7.25 15.16 -1.55
C SER A 106 -6.40 13.92 -1.36
N MET A 107 -5.56 13.63 -2.35
CA MET A 107 -4.61 12.52 -2.32
C MET A 107 -3.29 13.01 -2.91
N ILE A 108 -2.22 12.81 -2.15
CA ILE A 108 -0.87 13.23 -2.51
C ILE A 108 0.05 12.02 -2.49
N TYR A 109 0.85 11.91 -3.53
CA TYR A 109 1.94 10.97 -3.66
C TYR A 109 3.25 11.68 -3.37
N ILE A 110 4.05 11.10 -2.47
CA ILE A 110 5.38 11.54 -2.12
C ILE A 110 6.38 10.41 -2.39
N THR A 111 7.47 10.71 -3.06
CA THR A 111 8.61 9.80 -3.24
C THR A 111 9.93 10.54 -3.12
N ASN A 112 10.95 9.88 -2.56
CA ASN A 112 12.34 10.35 -2.57
C ASN A 112 13.18 9.77 -3.71
N ARG A 113 12.52 9.13 -4.68
CA ARG A 113 13.12 8.58 -5.91
C ARG A 113 12.34 9.01 -7.15
N PRO A 114 12.04 10.31 -7.35
CA PRO A 114 11.27 10.74 -8.50
C PRO A 114 12.06 10.48 -9.80
N PRO A 115 11.39 10.20 -10.93
CA PRO A 115 12.04 10.21 -12.23
C PRO A 115 12.70 11.56 -12.51
N HIS A 116 13.72 11.58 -13.37
CA HIS A 116 14.46 12.80 -13.66
C HIS A 116 13.53 13.93 -14.16
N GLY A 117 13.59 15.10 -13.52
CA GLY A 117 12.74 16.26 -13.84
C GLY A 117 11.33 16.23 -13.23
N HIS A 118 10.97 15.19 -12.48
CA HIS A 118 9.69 15.10 -11.76
C HIS A 118 9.82 15.63 -10.33
N LYS A 119 8.68 16.07 -9.77
CA LYS A 119 8.59 16.55 -8.39
C LYS A 119 8.58 15.38 -7.40
N LEU A 120 9.13 15.62 -6.21
CA LEU A 120 9.05 14.70 -5.06
C LEU A 120 7.62 14.51 -4.56
N VAL A 121 6.80 15.55 -4.73
CA VAL A 121 5.41 15.62 -4.26
C VAL A 121 4.51 15.92 -5.46
N THR A 122 3.51 15.07 -5.69
CA THR A 122 2.50 15.28 -6.72
C THR A 122 1.11 14.94 -6.21
N GLN A 123 0.10 15.62 -6.74
CA GLN A 123 -1.30 15.22 -6.53
C GLN A 123 -1.60 13.96 -7.32
N VAL A 124 -2.32 13.02 -6.72
CA VAL A 124 -2.84 11.85 -7.43
C VAL A 124 -4.16 12.25 -8.10
N SER A 125 -4.19 12.15 -9.43
CA SER A 125 -5.40 12.43 -10.21
C SER A 125 -6.47 11.36 -9.99
N PRO A 126 -7.76 11.67 -10.21
CA PRO A 126 -8.78 10.63 -10.31
C PRO A 126 -8.46 9.66 -11.46
N GLY A 127 -8.50 8.35 -11.16
CA GLY A 127 -8.19 7.32 -12.14
C GLY A 127 -7.79 6.00 -11.50
N ILE A 128 -7.35 5.07 -12.34
CA ILE A 128 -6.74 3.81 -11.90
C ILE A 128 -5.24 4.05 -11.85
N HIS A 129 -4.64 3.78 -10.70
CA HIS A 129 -3.21 3.89 -10.48
C HIS A 129 -2.68 2.57 -9.92
N VAL A 130 -1.46 2.21 -10.32
CA VAL A 130 -0.78 1.02 -9.80
C VAL A 130 0.55 1.44 -9.19
N LEU A 131 0.77 1.03 -7.95
CA LEU A 131 2.00 1.28 -7.22
C LEU A 131 2.63 -0.05 -6.81
N SER A 132 3.91 -0.23 -7.15
CA SER A 132 4.73 -1.34 -6.68
C SER A 132 5.95 -0.80 -5.93
N ASN A 133 7.08 -1.51 -5.97
CA ASN A 133 8.35 -1.01 -5.45
C ASN A 133 9.09 -0.10 -6.46
N ALA A 134 8.36 0.65 -7.26
CA ALA A 134 8.88 1.62 -8.21
C ALA A 134 8.00 2.88 -8.16
N ASN A 135 8.25 3.86 -9.03
CA ASN A 135 7.39 5.05 -9.07
C ASN A 135 5.94 4.69 -9.43
N LEU A 136 5.00 5.53 -9.00
CA LEU A 136 3.59 5.42 -9.37
C LEU A 136 3.42 5.24 -10.88
N ASP A 137 2.62 4.25 -11.27
CA ASP A 137 2.33 3.87 -12.67
C ASP A 137 3.54 3.43 -13.50
N SER A 138 4.61 2.95 -12.85
CA SER A 138 5.73 2.31 -13.55
C SER A 138 5.26 1.14 -14.42
N PRO A 139 5.72 1.02 -15.67
CA PRO A 139 5.19 0.08 -16.65
C PRO A 139 5.80 -1.33 -16.51
N TRP A 140 5.99 -1.82 -15.28
CA TRP A 140 6.45 -3.20 -15.08
C TRP A 140 5.37 -4.19 -15.51
N PRO A 141 5.71 -5.35 -16.11
CA PRO A 141 4.70 -6.24 -16.68
C PRO A 141 3.65 -6.68 -15.65
N LYS A 142 4.06 -6.98 -14.42
CA LYS A 142 3.11 -7.25 -13.33
C LYS A 142 2.17 -6.10 -12.98
N CYS A 143 2.64 -4.86 -13.10
CA CYS A 143 1.82 -3.66 -12.85
C CYS A 143 0.80 -3.44 -13.97
N LEU A 144 1.19 -3.71 -15.23
CA LEU A 144 0.29 -3.67 -16.38
C LEU A 144 -0.77 -4.76 -16.27
N ARG A 145 -0.37 -6.00 -15.97
CA ARG A 145 -1.27 -7.13 -15.70
C ARG A 145 -2.28 -6.82 -14.58
N LEU A 146 -1.82 -6.28 -13.45
CA LEU A 146 -2.69 -5.89 -12.34
C LEU A 146 -3.70 -4.81 -12.75
N ARG A 147 -3.27 -3.81 -13.53
CA ARG A 147 -4.15 -2.77 -14.07
C ARG A 147 -5.23 -3.35 -14.97
N GLU A 148 -4.86 -4.24 -15.89
CA GLU A 148 -5.77 -4.88 -16.83
C GLU A 148 -6.83 -5.71 -16.10
N CYS A 149 -6.42 -6.57 -15.15
CA CYS A 149 -7.35 -7.35 -14.34
C CYS A 149 -8.31 -6.45 -13.54
N PHE A 150 -7.81 -5.35 -12.97
CA PHE A 150 -8.66 -4.40 -12.24
C PHE A 150 -9.67 -3.69 -13.15
N GLN A 151 -9.25 -3.28 -14.36
CA GLN A 151 -10.12 -2.68 -15.37
C GLN A 151 -11.19 -3.67 -15.84
N GLN A 152 -10.83 -4.93 -16.03
CA GLN A 152 -11.78 -5.98 -16.39
C GLN A 152 -12.85 -6.17 -15.30
N LEU A 153 -12.45 -6.30 -14.03
CA LEU A 153 -13.39 -6.42 -12.91
C LEU A 153 -14.32 -5.20 -12.80
N LEU A 154 -13.80 -4.00 -13.05
CA LEU A 154 -14.63 -2.78 -13.10
C LEU A 154 -15.65 -2.83 -14.25
N ALA A 155 -15.22 -3.23 -15.44
CA ALA A 155 -16.08 -3.29 -16.61
C ALA A 155 -17.19 -4.35 -16.47
N GLU A 156 -16.86 -5.51 -15.92
CA GLU A 156 -17.80 -6.63 -15.72
C GLU A 156 -18.86 -6.31 -14.65
N ASN A 157 -18.50 -5.57 -13.59
CA ASN A 157 -19.45 -5.17 -12.56
C ASN A 157 -20.24 -3.90 -12.87
N GLY A 158 -19.77 -3.06 -13.78
CA GLY A 158 -20.45 -1.82 -14.19
C GLY A 158 -20.74 -0.92 -12.99
N SER A 159 -22.03 -0.59 -12.77
CA SER A 159 -22.48 0.25 -11.65
C SER A 159 -22.73 -0.50 -10.34
N ARG A 160 -22.49 -1.82 -10.28
CA ARG A 160 -22.66 -2.62 -9.06
C ARG A 160 -21.51 -2.35 -8.09
N GLU A 161 -21.66 -2.85 -6.86
CA GLU A 161 -20.56 -2.84 -5.90
C GLU A 161 -19.34 -3.57 -6.46
N PHE A 162 -18.16 -2.98 -6.26
CA PHE A 162 -16.90 -3.58 -6.74
C PHE A 162 -16.67 -4.94 -6.04
N PRO A 163 -16.25 -6.00 -6.77
CA PRO A 163 -16.15 -7.33 -6.20
C PRO A 163 -14.83 -7.48 -5.41
N VAL A 164 -14.78 -6.89 -4.21
CA VAL A 164 -13.57 -6.85 -3.36
C VAL A 164 -13.00 -8.25 -3.12
N LYS A 165 -13.87 -9.24 -2.87
CA LYS A 165 -13.45 -10.62 -2.61
C LYS A 165 -12.74 -11.23 -3.83
N THR A 166 -13.32 -11.15 -5.02
CA THR A 166 -12.69 -11.59 -6.28
C THR A 166 -11.36 -10.89 -6.52
N MET A 167 -11.30 -9.58 -6.29
CA MET A 167 -10.05 -8.83 -6.43
C MET A 167 -8.96 -9.36 -5.48
N VAL A 168 -9.29 -9.62 -4.22
CA VAL A 168 -8.32 -10.11 -3.23
C VAL A 168 -7.95 -11.58 -3.45
N GLU A 169 -8.92 -12.44 -3.75
CA GLU A 169 -8.71 -13.90 -3.79
C GLU A 169 -8.23 -14.42 -5.14
N GLU A 170 -8.50 -13.71 -6.24
CA GLU A 170 -8.16 -14.17 -7.60
C GLU A 170 -7.11 -13.26 -8.26
N VAL A 171 -7.27 -11.94 -8.20
CA VAL A 171 -6.34 -11.01 -8.88
C VAL A 171 -5.07 -10.82 -8.06
N MET A 172 -5.21 -10.54 -6.76
CA MET A 172 -4.08 -10.26 -5.88
C MET A 172 -3.29 -11.52 -5.47
N THR A 173 -3.80 -12.71 -5.79
CA THR A 173 -3.12 -14.01 -5.61
C THR A 173 -2.42 -14.49 -6.88
N ASN A 174 -2.36 -13.66 -7.94
CA ASN A 174 -1.77 -14.04 -9.21
C ASN A 174 -0.24 -14.25 -9.09
N THR A 175 0.19 -15.48 -9.38
CA THR A 175 1.59 -15.93 -9.29
C THR A 175 2.33 -15.94 -10.62
N VAL A 176 1.72 -15.43 -11.70
CA VAL A 176 2.33 -15.38 -13.05
C VAL A 176 3.65 -14.61 -12.97
N LYS A 177 4.70 -15.20 -13.54
CA LYS A 177 6.04 -14.61 -13.63
C LYS A 177 6.18 -13.84 -14.94
N ASP A 178 7.10 -12.89 -14.94
CA ASP A 178 7.40 -12.05 -16.10
C ASP A 178 8.61 -12.67 -16.82
N GLU A 179 8.72 -12.45 -18.13
CA GLU A 179 9.85 -12.92 -18.91
C GLU A 179 11.15 -12.23 -18.48
N GLU A 180 12.29 -12.93 -18.53
CA GLU A 180 13.57 -12.40 -18.03
C GLU A 180 13.97 -11.08 -18.72
N THR A 181 13.66 -10.95 -20.01
CA THR A 181 13.93 -9.76 -20.82
C THR A 181 13.12 -8.53 -20.43
N GLU A 182 12.06 -8.70 -19.65
CA GLU A 182 11.17 -7.63 -19.21
C GLU A 182 11.37 -7.25 -17.73
N LEU A 183 12.35 -7.88 -17.06
CA LEU A 183 12.63 -7.63 -15.65
C LEU A 183 13.27 -6.24 -15.44
N PRO A 184 13.12 -5.64 -14.25
CA PRO A 184 13.57 -4.27 -13.99
C PRO A 184 15.10 -4.05 -13.98
N HIS A 185 15.90 -5.12 -13.96
CA HIS A 185 17.36 -5.12 -13.91
C HIS A 185 17.96 -4.35 -12.71
N VAL A 186 17.26 -4.36 -11.56
CA VAL A 186 17.72 -3.79 -10.29
C VAL A 186 18.51 -4.82 -9.47
N PHE A 187 18.07 -6.08 -9.47
CA PHE A 187 18.78 -7.21 -8.85
C PHE A 187 19.21 -8.23 -9.91
N THR A 188 19.82 -9.33 -9.47
CA THR A 188 20.09 -10.49 -10.33
C THR A 188 18.79 -11.01 -10.95
N PRO A 189 18.79 -11.48 -12.21
CA PRO A 189 17.60 -12.02 -12.88
C PRO A 189 16.85 -13.07 -12.05
N GLU A 190 17.56 -13.99 -11.39
CA GLU A 190 16.97 -15.01 -10.50
C GLU A 190 16.10 -14.38 -9.39
N THR A 191 16.65 -13.42 -8.66
CA THR A 191 15.92 -12.69 -7.60
C THR A 191 14.72 -11.94 -8.18
N GLU A 192 14.89 -11.27 -9.32
CA GLU A 192 13.84 -10.46 -9.93
C GLU A 192 12.68 -11.31 -10.47
N TYR A 193 12.98 -12.46 -11.07
CA TYR A 193 12.00 -13.44 -11.50
C TYR A 193 11.11 -13.87 -10.34
N HIS A 194 11.70 -14.20 -9.18
CA HIS A 194 10.89 -14.56 -8.01
C HIS A 194 10.04 -13.38 -7.49
N LEU A 195 10.44 -12.13 -7.71
CA LEU A 195 9.71 -10.92 -7.31
C LEU A 195 8.76 -10.36 -8.39
N SER A 196 8.66 -11.00 -9.56
CA SER A 196 7.92 -10.49 -10.71
C SER A 196 6.44 -10.87 -10.71
N SER A 197 5.98 -11.71 -9.78
CA SER A 197 4.54 -11.95 -9.61
C SER A 197 3.86 -10.84 -8.81
N ILE A 198 2.53 -10.80 -8.88
CA ILE A 198 1.71 -9.95 -8.01
C ILE A 198 1.80 -10.54 -6.59
N PHE A 199 1.42 -11.80 -6.43
CA PHE A 199 1.59 -12.54 -5.18
C PHE A 199 2.99 -13.15 -5.11
N VAL A 200 3.76 -12.76 -4.10
CA VAL A 200 5.16 -13.20 -3.94
C VAL A 200 5.23 -14.32 -2.92
N ASP A 201 5.96 -15.39 -3.25
CA ASP A 201 6.36 -16.42 -2.29
C ASP A 201 7.67 -17.03 -2.79
N MET A 202 8.73 -16.90 -2.00
CA MET A 202 10.05 -17.39 -2.35
C MET A 202 10.89 -17.72 -1.12
N GLU A 203 11.73 -18.74 -1.24
CA GLU A 203 12.76 -19.03 -0.26
C GLU A 203 13.98 -18.14 -0.50
N ARG A 204 14.58 -17.66 0.60
CA ARG A 204 15.86 -16.95 0.59
C ARG A 204 16.80 -17.58 1.61
N PRO A 205 18.13 -17.41 1.47
CA PRO A 205 19.08 -17.87 2.49
C PRO A 205 18.79 -17.34 3.90
N THR A 206 18.13 -16.17 3.99
CA THR A 206 17.76 -15.56 5.27
C THR A 206 16.38 -15.99 5.78
N GLY A 207 15.61 -16.77 5.02
CA GLY A 207 14.27 -17.27 5.34
C GLY A 207 13.21 -16.90 4.29
N ARG A 208 12.03 -17.54 4.36
CA ARG A 208 10.90 -17.33 3.44
C ARG A 208 10.47 -15.85 3.38
N TYR A 209 10.35 -15.34 2.17
CA TYR A 209 9.89 -13.99 1.85
C TYR A 209 8.67 -14.08 0.95
N GLY A 210 7.60 -13.38 1.30
CA GLY A 210 6.39 -13.40 0.51
C GLY A 210 5.29 -12.48 1.02
N THR A 211 4.16 -12.56 0.35
CA THR A 211 2.94 -11.83 0.66
C THR A 211 2.38 -12.33 1.99
N ARG A 212 2.39 -11.45 3.00
CA ARG A 212 1.92 -11.70 4.37
C ARG A 212 0.49 -11.26 4.59
N SER A 213 0.05 -10.20 3.91
CA SER A 213 -1.33 -9.75 3.91
C SER A 213 -1.77 -9.15 2.57
N ILE A 214 -3.08 -9.23 2.32
CA ILE A 214 -3.79 -8.60 1.21
C ILE A 214 -4.88 -7.75 1.82
N SER A 215 -4.75 -6.43 1.68
CA SER A 215 -5.67 -5.46 2.26
C SER A 215 -6.47 -4.76 1.18
N ALA A 216 -7.76 -4.54 1.40
CA ALA A 216 -8.62 -3.75 0.54
C ALA A 216 -9.39 -2.71 1.35
N ILE A 217 -9.35 -1.45 0.91
CA ILE A 217 -10.13 -0.35 1.49
C ILE A 217 -11.06 0.18 0.41
N SER A 218 -12.37 0.09 0.64
CA SER A 218 -13.38 0.77 -0.16
C SER A 218 -14.05 1.86 0.68
N ILE A 219 -14.45 2.93 -0.01
CA ILE A 219 -15.08 4.09 0.61
C ILE A 219 -16.32 4.42 -0.21
N LYS A 220 -17.49 4.37 0.42
CA LYS A 220 -18.76 4.80 -0.16
C LYS A 220 -19.08 6.18 0.40
N SER A 221 -19.15 7.18 -0.47
CA SER A 221 -19.55 8.54 -0.10
C SER A 221 -21.07 8.66 -0.25
N HIS A 222 -21.77 9.08 0.80
CA HIS A 222 -23.23 9.22 0.79
C HIS A 222 -23.72 10.62 0.35
N GLY A 223 -22.81 11.52 -0.04
CA GLY A 223 -23.15 12.84 -0.58
C GLY A 223 -23.21 13.95 0.47
N ASP A 224 -23.61 13.63 1.71
CA ASP A 224 -23.80 14.59 2.81
C ASP A 224 -22.60 14.71 3.76
N GLY A 225 -21.38 14.50 3.26
CA GLY A 225 -20.14 14.59 4.05
C GLY A 225 -19.80 13.33 4.84
N ASP A 226 -20.66 12.30 4.83
CA ASP A 226 -20.38 11.02 5.44
C ASP A 226 -19.76 10.03 4.43
N GLY A 227 -18.78 9.27 4.91
CA GLY A 227 -18.14 8.19 4.15
C GLY A 227 -18.12 6.90 4.96
N GLU A 228 -18.73 5.84 4.42
CA GLU A 228 -18.61 4.50 4.95
C GLU A 228 -17.31 3.87 4.43
N VAL A 229 -16.46 3.43 5.35
CA VAL A 229 -15.21 2.74 5.05
C VAL A 229 -15.41 1.26 5.30
N CYS A 230 -15.12 0.43 4.31
CA CYS A 230 -14.93 -1.01 4.47
C CYS A 230 -13.45 -1.33 4.31
N PHE A 231 -12.83 -1.83 5.38
CA PHE A 231 -11.45 -2.26 5.40
C PHE A 231 -11.42 -3.78 5.58
N TYR A 232 -11.16 -4.48 4.49
CA TYR A 232 -10.99 -5.92 4.44
C TYR A 232 -9.51 -6.28 4.44
N GLU A 233 -9.13 -7.34 5.15
CA GLU A 233 -7.79 -7.93 5.07
C GLU A 233 -7.89 -9.45 5.05
N ARG A 234 -7.07 -10.07 4.21
CA ARG A 234 -6.69 -11.47 4.32
C ARG A 234 -5.22 -11.54 4.75
N HIS A 235 -4.91 -12.20 5.86
CA HIS A 235 -3.55 -12.27 6.40
C HIS A 235 -3.12 -13.71 6.71
N LEU A 236 -1.83 -13.99 6.56
CA LEU A 236 -1.24 -15.32 6.76
C LEU A 236 -0.79 -15.54 8.21
N GLU A 237 -1.51 -16.31 9.02
CA GLU A 237 -1.10 -16.66 10.38
C GLU A 237 0.04 -17.69 10.43
N GLU A 238 0.55 -17.92 11.64
CA GLU A 238 1.42 -19.07 11.91
C GLU A 238 0.76 -20.38 11.44
N GLY A 239 1.56 -21.27 10.86
CA GLY A 239 1.06 -22.54 10.28
C GLY A 239 0.46 -22.40 8.88
N ASP A 240 0.76 -21.32 8.16
CA ASP A 240 0.36 -21.07 6.77
C ASP A 240 -1.16 -21.01 6.53
N SER A 241 -1.92 -20.65 7.57
CA SER A 241 -3.37 -20.50 7.48
C SER A 241 -3.75 -19.05 7.20
N TRP A 242 -4.63 -18.82 6.23
CA TRP A 242 -5.13 -17.48 5.93
C TRP A 242 -6.37 -17.17 6.75
N LYS A 243 -6.37 -16.03 7.43
CA LYS A 243 -7.53 -15.47 8.12
C LYS A 243 -8.04 -14.23 7.44
N GLU A 244 -9.33 -14.00 7.59
CA GLU A 244 -10.02 -12.83 7.06
C GLU A 244 -10.47 -11.93 8.19
N HIS A 245 -10.25 -10.63 8.03
CA HIS A 245 -10.68 -9.58 8.93
C HIS A 245 -11.43 -8.53 8.13
N ASN A 246 -12.52 -8.03 8.69
CA ASN A 246 -13.29 -6.95 8.09
C ASN A 246 -13.63 -5.93 9.17
N GLN A 247 -13.37 -4.66 8.87
CA GLN A 247 -13.74 -3.53 9.71
C GLN A 247 -14.58 -2.56 8.89
N GLN A 248 -15.76 -2.24 9.41
CA GLN A 248 -16.68 -1.28 8.80
C GLN A 248 -16.96 -0.15 9.78
N PHE A 249 -16.87 1.09 9.32
CA PHE A 249 -17.12 2.26 10.14
C PHE A 249 -17.45 3.47 9.29
N VAL A 250 -18.12 4.45 9.90
CA VAL A 250 -18.44 5.74 9.29
C VAL A 250 -17.36 6.74 9.68
N ILE A 251 -16.94 7.57 8.73
CA ILE A 251 -16.02 8.68 8.98
C ILE A 251 -16.69 9.71 9.89
N ILE A 252 -16.00 10.07 10.97
CA ILE A 252 -16.43 11.10 11.91
C ILE A 252 -16.00 12.46 11.37
N GLN A 253 -16.97 13.30 11.04
CA GLN A 253 -16.72 14.70 10.73
C GLN A 253 -16.20 15.42 11.98
N SER A 254 -15.14 16.21 11.83
CA SER A 254 -14.71 17.11 12.91
C SER A 254 -15.70 18.26 12.99
N ILE A 255 -16.34 18.43 14.16
CA ILE A 255 -17.21 19.58 14.48
C ILE A 255 -16.36 20.85 14.60
#